data_AF-A0A2X4V4X7-F1
#
_entry.id   AF-A0A2X4V4X7-F1
#
_cell.length_a   1.000
_cell.length_b   1.000
_cell.length_c   1.000
_cell.angle_alpha   90.00
_cell.angle_beta   90.00
_cell.angle_gamma   90.00
#
_symmetry.space_group_name_H-M   'P 1'
#
loop_
_entity.id
_entity.type
_entity.pdbx_description
1 polymer ?
#
loop_
_entity_poly.entity_id
_entity_poly.type
_entity_poly.pdbx_seq_one_letter_code
_entity_poly.pdbx_strand_id
1 'polypeptide(L)'
;MFSKYTTKQPASGNLNQCGGYALAALAHVHGTCTADLPDGSAVYDKIIAHQADIGLGKELDLFAPANTKGARSLPSSLIKAAKELSFAKYKLTVTKEYGEKQPELIAFEKVRLDEEVEITEGSVKAFNQLLKKDGYYLVLVNDGNHWIAMGKKGDNTYFYDPADGQSGVYDASKSSINFSGVIIRLN
;
A
#
# COMPACT_ATOMS: atom_id res chain seq x y z
N MET A 1 -9.52 14.70 -2.56
CA MET A 1 -10.03 13.31 -2.48
C MET A 1 -10.10 12.85 -1.03
N PHE A 2 -8.98 12.78 -0.32
CA PHE A 2 -8.91 12.25 1.06
C PHE A 2 -9.21 13.27 2.17
N SER A 3 -9.70 14.47 1.86
CA SER A 3 -9.79 15.58 2.83
C SER A 3 -10.67 15.31 4.05
N LYS A 4 -11.53 14.29 3.99
CA LYS A 4 -12.37 13.84 5.11
C LYS A 4 -11.73 12.74 5.95
N TYR A 5 -10.73 12.02 5.42
CA TYR A 5 -10.06 10.92 6.10
C TYR A 5 -8.76 11.42 6.77
N THR A 6 -8.80 11.62 8.08
CA THR A 6 -7.72 12.26 8.85
C THR A 6 -7.16 11.37 9.96
N THR A 7 -7.53 10.09 9.97
CA THR A 7 -7.04 9.14 10.97
C THR A 7 -5.52 9.01 10.88
N LYS A 8 -4.87 8.53 11.94
CA LYS A 8 -3.41 8.31 11.94
C LYS A 8 -3.13 6.92 12.47
N GLN A 9 -2.10 6.28 11.96
CA GLN A 9 -1.61 5.06 12.59
C GLN A 9 -1.07 5.36 14.00
N PRO A 10 -1.02 4.36 14.90
CA PRO A 10 -0.50 4.58 16.25
C PRO A 10 0.95 5.09 16.25
N ALA A 11 1.24 6.05 17.13
CA ALA A 11 2.59 6.59 17.34
C ALA A 11 3.46 5.75 18.29
N SER A 12 2.89 4.70 18.90
CA SER A 12 3.60 3.78 19.80
C SER A 12 2.99 2.38 19.72
N GLY A 13 3.76 1.37 20.15
CA GLY A 13 3.35 -0.03 20.09
C GLY A 13 3.49 -0.60 18.68
N ASN A 14 2.36 -0.89 18.04
CA ASN A 14 2.33 -1.37 16.66
C ASN A 14 2.43 -0.19 15.67
N LEU A 15 3.66 0.05 15.20
CA LEU A 15 4.03 1.20 14.35
C LEU A 15 3.90 0.92 12.85
N ASN A 16 3.68 -0.32 12.44
CA ASN A 16 3.72 -0.75 11.05
C ASN A 16 2.32 -0.90 10.42
N GLN A 17 1.34 -0.12 10.89
CA GLN A 17 -0.06 -0.22 10.44
C GLN A 17 -0.40 0.58 9.18
N CYS A 18 0.59 1.23 8.57
CA CYS A 18 0.40 2.15 7.45
C CYS A 18 -0.37 1.53 6.28
N GLY A 19 -0.16 0.24 5.99
CA GLY A 19 -0.91 -0.47 4.95
C GLY A 19 -2.42 -0.52 5.22
N GLY A 20 -2.81 -0.76 6.48
CA GLY A 20 -4.22 -0.79 6.88
C GLY A 20 -4.89 0.57 6.79
N TYR A 21 -4.22 1.60 7.31
CA TYR A 21 -4.72 2.97 7.27
C TYR A 21 -4.75 3.55 5.85
N ALA A 22 -3.77 3.23 5.01
CA ALA A 22 -3.78 3.64 3.60
C ALA A 22 -4.93 2.96 2.84
N LEU A 23 -5.13 1.65 3.02
CA LEU A 23 -6.22 0.94 2.37
C LEU A 23 -7.60 1.40 2.87
N ALA A 24 -7.75 1.66 4.17
CA ALA A 24 -8.95 2.24 4.75
C ALA A 24 -9.29 3.61 4.13
N ALA A 25 -8.29 4.48 3.94
CA ALA A 25 -8.47 5.76 3.27
C ALA A 25 -8.97 5.59 1.83
N LEU A 26 -8.44 4.62 1.08
CA LEU A 26 -8.90 4.30 -0.28
C LEU A 26 -10.34 3.76 -0.29
N ALA A 27 -10.68 2.84 0.62
CA ALA A 27 -12.03 2.29 0.73
C ALA A 27 -13.08 3.37 1.04
N HIS A 28 -12.72 4.32 1.91
CA HIS A 28 -13.58 5.47 2.20
C HIS A 28 -13.88 6.31 0.95
N VAL A 29 -12.86 6.68 0.17
CA VAL A 29 -13.07 7.52 -1.01
C VAL A 29 -13.64 6.77 -2.22
N HIS A 30 -13.47 5.45 -2.25
CA HIS A 30 -14.10 4.57 -3.23
C HIS A 30 -15.61 4.40 -2.96
N GLY A 31 -16.07 4.73 -1.75
CA GLY A 31 -17.48 4.64 -1.35
C GLY A 31 -17.91 3.23 -0.96
N THR A 32 -16.97 2.33 -0.67
CA THR A 32 -17.26 0.93 -0.30
C THR A 32 -17.46 0.71 1.19
N CYS A 33 -17.14 1.71 2.02
CA CYS A 33 -17.44 1.68 3.43
C CYS A 33 -18.62 2.59 3.75
N THR A 34 -19.60 2.05 4.47
CA THR A 34 -20.80 2.79 4.94
C THR A 34 -20.55 3.56 6.23
N ALA A 35 -19.41 3.34 6.89
CA ALA A 35 -18.98 4.12 8.03
C ALA A 35 -18.42 5.47 7.58
N ASP A 36 -18.66 6.52 8.37
CA ASP A 36 -18.12 7.86 8.10
C ASP A 36 -16.58 7.87 8.02
N LEU A 37 -15.91 6.96 8.73
CA LEU A 37 -14.47 6.70 8.64
C LEU A 37 -14.18 5.21 8.91
N PRO A 38 -13.67 4.44 7.93
CA PRO A 38 -13.20 3.08 8.17
C PRO A 38 -12.08 3.05 9.20
N ASP A 39 -12.10 2.06 10.09
CA ASP A 39 -11.04 1.86 11.09
C ASP A 39 -9.79 1.24 10.43
N GLY A 40 -8.73 2.04 10.31
CA GLY A 40 -7.45 1.61 9.78
C GLY A 40 -6.81 0.44 10.54
N SER A 41 -7.06 0.33 11.85
CA SER A 41 -6.56 -0.79 12.66
C SER A 41 -7.30 -2.08 12.34
N ALA A 42 -8.64 -2.01 12.19
CA ALA A 42 -9.42 -3.18 11.78
C ALA A 42 -9.04 -3.66 10.37
N VAL A 43 -8.72 -2.75 9.44
CA VAL A 43 -8.20 -3.12 8.11
C VAL A 43 -6.79 -3.71 8.22
N TYR A 44 -5.93 -3.16 9.09
CA TYR A 44 -4.62 -3.72 9.38
C TYR A 44 -4.71 -5.16 9.88
N ASP A 45 -5.57 -5.44 10.85
CA ASP A 45 -5.72 -6.78 11.43
C ASP A 45 -6.12 -7.81 10.38
N LYS A 46 -6.99 -7.43 9.42
CA LYS A 46 -7.33 -8.28 8.27
C LYS A 46 -6.12 -8.57 7.37
N ILE A 47 -5.31 -7.55 7.08
CA ILE A 47 -4.09 -7.71 6.29
C ILE A 47 -3.14 -8.69 6.99
N ILE A 48 -2.99 -8.57 8.31
CA ILE A 48 -2.11 -9.47 9.09
C ILE A 48 -2.69 -10.88 9.16
N ALA A 49 -4.01 -11.05 9.26
CA ALA A 49 -4.63 -12.37 9.19
C ALA A 49 -4.28 -13.08 7.86
N HIS A 50 -4.28 -12.35 6.73
CA HIS A 50 -3.88 -12.92 5.44
C HIS A 50 -2.38 -13.29 5.34
N GLN A 51 -1.52 -12.81 6.24
CA GLN A 51 -0.10 -13.19 6.28
C GLN A 51 0.28 -14.17 7.40
N ALA A 52 -0.62 -14.42 8.36
CA ALA A 52 -0.33 -15.21 9.54
C ALA A 52 -0.14 -16.71 9.26
N ASP A 53 -0.76 -17.24 8.20
CA ASP A 53 -0.72 -18.66 7.86
C ASP A 53 0.42 -19.03 6.91
N ILE A 54 1.39 -18.14 6.71
CA ILE A 54 2.44 -18.35 5.73
C ILE A 54 3.73 -18.67 6.45
N GLY A 55 4.36 -19.78 6.07
CA GLY A 55 5.73 -20.09 6.45
C GLY A 55 6.68 -19.05 5.87
N LEU A 56 6.79 -17.90 6.53
CA LEU A 56 7.76 -16.88 6.19
C LEU A 56 9.14 -17.38 6.63
N GLY A 57 10.09 -17.38 5.71
CA GLY A 57 11.50 -17.57 6.07
C GLY A 57 11.99 -16.42 6.96
N LYS A 58 13.10 -16.64 7.67
CA LYS A 58 13.71 -15.62 8.56
C LYS A 58 13.99 -14.29 7.85
N GLU A 59 14.23 -14.33 6.54
CA GLU A 59 14.46 -13.13 5.71
C GLU A 59 13.22 -12.21 5.62
N LEU A 60 12.04 -12.71 5.98
CA LEU A 60 10.76 -11.99 5.95
C LEU A 60 10.17 -11.75 7.34
N ASP A 61 10.97 -11.81 8.41
CA ASP A 61 10.53 -11.61 9.81
C ASP A 61 9.88 -10.24 10.06
N LEU A 62 10.17 -9.24 9.23
CA LEU A 62 9.52 -7.92 9.27
C LEU A 62 8.02 -7.99 8.91
N PHE A 63 7.59 -9.06 8.26
CA PHE A 63 6.22 -9.35 7.88
C PHE A 63 5.61 -10.46 8.75
N ALA A 64 6.31 -10.99 9.74
CA ALA A 64 5.74 -12.01 10.63
C ALA A 64 4.79 -11.35 11.65
N PRO A 65 3.58 -11.91 11.92
CA PRO A 65 2.66 -11.39 12.94
C PRO A 65 3.29 -11.25 14.33
N ALA A 66 4.29 -12.08 14.65
CA ALA A 66 5.01 -12.05 15.91
C ALA A 66 5.99 -10.85 16.04
N ASN A 67 6.12 -9.98 15.04
CA ASN A 67 7.01 -8.84 15.08
C ASN A 67 6.59 -7.85 16.18
N THR A 68 7.52 -7.53 17.09
CA THR A 68 7.23 -6.72 18.29
C THR A 68 6.90 -5.26 18.01
N LYS A 69 7.22 -4.74 16.81
CA LYS A 69 6.84 -3.40 16.35
C LYS A 69 5.59 -3.43 15.46
N GLY A 70 4.94 -4.60 15.37
CA GLY A 70 3.91 -4.90 14.40
C GLY A 70 4.48 -5.38 13.08
N ALA A 71 3.77 -6.28 12.42
CA ALA A 71 4.15 -6.79 11.11
C ALA A 71 3.88 -5.74 10.04
N ARG A 72 4.78 -5.64 9.06
CA ARG A 72 4.54 -4.84 7.85
C ARG A 72 3.54 -5.55 6.94
N SER A 73 2.83 -4.75 6.15
CA SER A 73 1.88 -5.28 5.16
C SER A 73 2.61 -5.77 3.92
N LEU A 74 2.42 -7.05 3.59
CA LEU A 74 2.82 -7.64 2.31
C LEU A 74 1.90 -7.16 1.18
N PRO A 75 2.43 -6.89 -0.04
CA PRO A 75 1.60 -6.52 -1.20
C PRO A 75 0.43 -7.48 -1.45
N SER A 76 0.67 -8.79 -1.44
CA SER A 76 -0.37 -9.81 -1.62
C SER A 76 -1.43 -9.79 -0.52
N SER A 77 -1.05 -9.54 0.73
CA SER A 77 -2.03 -9.42 1.82
C SER A 77 -2.86 -8.15 1.70
N LEU A 78 -2.27 -7.03 1.27
CA LEU A 78 -3.01 -5.80 0.93
C LEU A 78 -4.01 -6.04 -0.19
N ILE A 79 -3.61 -6.74 -1.25
CA ILE A 79 -4.50 -7.07 -2.37
C ILE A 79 -5.67 -7.95 -1.92
N LYS A 80 -5.43 -8.97 -1.08
CA LYS A 80 -6.50 -9.83 -0.54
C LYS A 80 -7.50 -9.01 0.29
N ALA A 81 -7.01 -8.18 1.21
CA ALA A 81 -7.87 -7.29 2.00
C ALA A 81 -8.62 -6.28 1.10
N ALA A 82 -7.99 -5.76 0.05
CA ALA A 82 -8.64 -4.85 -0.89
C ALA A 82 -9.81 -5.52 -1.65
N LYS A 83 -9.67 -6.79 -2.04
CA LYS A 83 -10.77 -7.57 -2.66
C LYS A 83 -11.99 -7.65 -1.73
N GLU A 84 -11.79 -7.87 -0.43
CA GLU A 84 -12.86 -7.87 0.56
C GLU A 84 -13.51 -6.49 0.74
N LEU A 85 -12.79 -5.42 0.41
CA LEU A 85 -13.28 -4.03 0.40
C LEU A 85 -13.83 -3.60 -0.98
N SER A 86 -14.19 -4.59 -1.81
CA SER A 86 -14.84 -4.42 -3.12
C SER A 86 -13.98 -3.75 -4.21
N PHE A 87 -12.65 -3.79 -4.09
CA PHE A 87 -11.76 -3.55 -5.22
C PHE A 87 -11.67 -4.83 -6.06
N ALA A 88 -12.31 -4.83 -7.22
CA ALA A 88 -12.48 -6.03 -8.05
C ALA A 88 -11.22 -6.37 -8.86
N LYS A 89 -10.40 -5.37 -9.21
CA LYS A 89 -9.22 -5.53 -10.05
C LYS A 89 -8.00 -4.90 -9.39
N TYR A 90 -6.86 -5.55 -9.56
CA TYR A 90 -5.60 -5.02 -9.09
C TYR A 90 -4.50 -5.20 -10.13
N LYS A 91 -3.43 -4.46 -9.93
CA LYS A 91 -2.17 -4.65 -10.65
C LYS A 91 -1.02 -4.29 -9.71
N LEU A 92 -0.19 -5.28 -9.39
CA LEU A 92 1.06 -5.05 -8.67
C LEU A 92 2.16 -4.73 -9.68
N THR A 93 2.73 -3.54 -9.55
CA THR A 93 3.90 -3.11 -10.32
C THR A 93 5.09 -2.97 -9.38
N VAL A 94 6.19 -3.62 -9.75
CA VAL A 94 7.47 -3.55 -9.04
C VAL A 94 8.54 -3.02 -9.98
N THR A 95 9.44 -2.17 -9.50
CA THR A 95 10.58 -1.71 -10.29
C THR A 95 11.67 -2.77 -10.31
N LYS A 96 12.44 -2.81 -11.40
CA LYS A 96 13.59 -3.70 -11.53
C LYS A 96 14.56 -3.52 -10.37
N GLU A 97 14.88 -2.28 -10.02
CA GLU A 97 15.76 -1.95 -8.89
C GLU A 97 15.25 -2.51 -7.55
N TYR A 98 13.95 -2.38 -7.25
CA TYR A 98 13.39 -2.94 -6.02
C TYR A 98 13.43 -4.46 -6.05
N GLY A 99 13.09 -5.07 -7.19
CA GLY A 99 13.13 -6.52 -7.35
C GLY A 99 14.54 -7.11 -7.24
N GLU A 100 15.57 -6.40 -7.68
CA GLU A 100 16.97 -6.79 -7.52
C GLU A 100 17.45 -6.65 -6.07
N LYS A 101 16.94 -5.65 -5.33
CA LYS A 101 17.24 -5.47 -3.89
C LYS A 101 16.49 -6.44 -2.99
N GLN A 102 15.32 -6.91 -3.42
CA GLN A 102 14.41 -7.76 -2.63
C GLN A 102 13.95 -9.00 -3.41
N PRO A 103 14.87 -9.81 -3.97
CA PRO A 103 14.51 -10.88 -4.90
C PRO A 103 13.65 -11.97 -4.25
N GLU A 104 13.92 -12.31 -3.00
CA GLU A 104 13.15 -13.33 -2.26
C GLU A 104 11.71 -12.88 -2.00
N LEU A 105 11.53 -11.62 -1.58
CA LEU A 105 10.20 -11.05 -1.38
C LEU A 105 9.40 -11.05 -2.70
N ILE A 106 10.02 -10.69 -3.82
CA ILE A 106 9.33 -10.69 -5.11
C ILE A 106 8.99 -12.10 -5.60
N ALA A 107 9.90 -13.06 -5.43
CA ALA A 107 9.62 -14.46 -5.74
C ALA A 107 8.44 -14.99 -4.90
N PHE A 108 8.43 -14.66 -3.62
CA PHE A 108 7.36 -15.02 -2.70
C PHE A 108 6.01 -14.38 -3.08
N GLU A 109 5.98 -13.10 -3.42
CA GLU A 109 4.78 -12.38 -3.87
C GLU A 109 4.19 -12.97 -5.16
N LYS A 110 5.04 -13.36 -6.12
CA LYS A 110 4.60 -14.04 -7.35
C LYS A 110 3.88 -15.34 -7.07
N VAL A 111 4.40 -16.17 -6.16
CA VAL A 111 3.77 -17.43 -5.76
C VAL A 111 2.42 -17.15 -5.08
N ARG A 112 2.34 -16.13 -4.22
CA ARG A 112 1.12 -15.83 -3.45
C ARG A 112 -0.04 -15.27 -4.26
N LEU A 113 0.26 -14.54 -5.34
CA LEU A 113 -0.76 -13.87 -6.14
C LEU A 113 -1.33 -14.78 -7.24
N ASP A 114 -0.69 -15.90 -7.56
CA ASP A 114 -1.06 -16.81 -8.65
C ASP A 114 -1.29 -16.07 -9.99
N GLU A 115 -0.67 -14.90 -10.14
CA GLU A 115 -0.82 -13.96 -11.24
C GLU A 115 0.50 -13.22 -11.49
N GLU A 116 0.70 -12.72 -12.71
CA GLU A 116 1.92 -12.01 -13.09
C GLU A 116 2.07 -10.68 -12.35
N VAL A 117 3.07 -10.61 -11.47
CA VAL A 117 3.62 -9.35 -10.97
C VAL A 117 4.30 -8.62 -12.13
N GLU A 118 3.81 -7.42 -12.49
CA GLU A 118 4.43 -6.64 -13.55
C GLU A 118 5.75 -6.04 -13.03
N ILE A 119 6.85 -6.39 -13.68
CA ILE A 119 8.16 -5.78 -13.44
C ILE A 119 8.37 -4.68 -14.46
N THR A 120 8.67 -3.47 -13.98
CA THR A 120 8.97 -2.30 -14.82
C THR A 120 10.43 -1.88 -14.69
N GLU A 121 11.01 -1.36 -15.76
CA GLU A 121 12.46 -1.09 -15.84
C GLU A 121 12.97 0.06 -14.92
N GLY A 122 12.09 0.85 -14.28
CA GLY A 122 12.56 1.93 -13.40
C GLY A 122 11.47 2.64 -12.58
N SER A 123 11.88 3.20 -11.43
CA SER A 123 11.02 3.89 -10.45
C SER A 123 10.28 5.09 -11.02
N VAL A 124 10.95 5.91 -11.82
CA VAL A 124 10.32 7.05 -12.52
C VAL A 124 9.23 6.58 -13.48
N LYS A 125 9.45 5.48 -14.21
CA LYS A 125 8.45 4.93 -15.15
C LYS A 125 7.23 4.40 -14.41
N ALA A 126 7.43 3.66 -13.32
CA ALA A 126 6.35 3.15 -12.47
C ALA A 126 5.56 4.29 -11.81
N PHE A 127 6.24 5.31 -11.28
CA PHE A 127 5.58 6.47 -10.69
C PHE A 127 4.82 7.29 -11.74
N ASN A 128 5.39 7.46 -12.94
CA ASN A 128 4.68 8.07 -14.07
C ASN A 128 3.47 7.25 -14.54
N GLN A 129 3.45 5.92 -14.34
CA GLN A 129 2.25 5.12 -14.62
C GLN A 129 1.09 5.48 -13.69
N LEU A 130 1.36 5.75 -12.40
CA LEU A 130 0.36 6.26 -11.44
C LEU A 130 -0.25 7.57 -11.93
N LEU A 131 0.58 8.46 -12.49
CA LEU A 131 0.14 9.77 -12.99
C LEU A 131 -0.70 9.69 -14.28
N LYS A 132 -0.70 8.56 -15.00
CA LYS A 132 -1.32 8.44 -16.32
C LYS A 132 -2.77 7.98 -16.33
N LYS A 133 -3.25 7.33 -15.27
CA LYS A 133 -4.58 6.70 -15.27
C LYS A 133 -5.34 7.02 -13.99
N ASP A 134 -6.60 7.40 -14.14
CA ASP A 134 -7.50 7.53 -13.00
C ASP A 134 -7.62 6.19 -12.24
N GLY A 135 -7.73 6.27 -10.92
CA GLY A 135 -7.83 5.09 -10.06
C GLY A 135 -7.24 5.30 -8.67
N TYR A 136 -7.18 4.19 -7.93
CA TYR A 136 -6.72 4.13 -6.54
C TYR A 136 -5.41 3.37 -6.46
N TYR A 137 -4.50 3.83 -5.61
CA TYR A 137 -3.13 3.32 -5.55
C TYR A 137 -2.65 3.19 -4.12
N LEU A 138 -2.09 2.04 -3.78
CA LEU A 138 -1.21 1.90 -2.63
C LEU A 138 0.22 2.04 -3.13
N VAL A 139 1.00 2.92 -2.50
CA VAL A 139 2.37 3.23 -2.92
C VAL A 139 3.31 2.99 -1.76
N LEU A 140 4.35 2.18 -1.99
CA LEU A 140 5.40 1.95 -1.02
C LEU A 140 6.46 3.05 -1.14
N VAL A 141 6.72 3.70 -0.02
CA VAL A 141 7.62 4.85 0.10
C VAL A 141 8.61 4.65 1.25
N ASN A 142 9.53 5.61 1.41
CA ASN A 142 10.52 5.64 2.50
C ASN A 142 11.35 4.35 2.54
N ASP A 143 12.01 4.03 1.43
CA ASP A 143 12.89 2.87 1.26
C ASP A 143 12.24 1.51 1.59
N GLY A 144 10.97 1.36 1.26
CA GLY A 144 10.25 0.10 1.42
C GLY A 144 9.59 -0.08 2.79
N ASN A 145 9.50 0.97 3.59
CA ASN A 145 9.09 0.87 5.00
C ASN A 145 7.69 1.43 5.28
N HIS A 146 7.08 2.14 4.34
CA HIS A 146 5.83 2.86 4.59
C HIS A 146 4.87 2.82 3.42
N TRP A 147 3.59 2.54 3.67
CA TRP A 147 2.53 2.56 2.68
C TRP A 147 1.73 3.86 2.78
N ILE A 148 1.50 4.50 1.64
CA ILE A 148 0.60 5.64 1.53
C ILE A 148 -0.54 5.35 0.55
N ALA A 149 -1.65 6.07 0.70
CA ALA A 149 -2.75 6.03 -0.25
C ALA A 149 -2.57 7.16 -1.28
N MET A 150 -2.77 6.84 -2.55
CA MET A 150 -2.82 7.83 -3.62
C MET A 150 -4.03 7.60 -4.52
N GLY A 151 -4.55 8.67 -5.11
CA GLY A 151 -5.68 8.60 -6.03
C GLY A 151 -5.50 9.57 -7.18
N LYS A 152 -5.76 9.10 -8.41
CA LYS A 152 -5.68 9.92 -9.63
C LYS A 152 -7.10 10.21 -10.13
N LYS A 153 -7.42 11.48 -10.36
CA LYS A 153 -8.70 11.92 -10.94
C LYS A 153 -8.50 13.12 -11.86
N GLY A 154 -8.78 12.97 -13.15
CA GLY A 154 -8.63 14.04 -14.16
C GLY A 154 -7.16 14.42 -14.35
N ASP A 155 -6.78 15.65 -13.99
CA ASP A 155 -5.38 16.11 -14.01
C ASP A 155 -4.71 16.03 -12.63
N ASN A 156 -5.51 15.89 -11.57
CA ASN A 156 -4.99 15.91 -10.21
C ASN A 156 -4.59 14.52 -9.74
N THR A 157 -3.54 14.50 -8.93
CA THR A 157 -3.13 13.35 -8.11
C THR A 157 -3.28 13.76 -6.66
N TYR A 158 -3.88 12.91 -5.84
CA TYR A 158 -4.09 13.15 -4.41
C TYR A 158 -3.31 12.11 -3.62
N PHE A 159 -2.90 12.47 -2.40
CA PHE A 159 -2.27 11.53 -1.48
C PHE A 159 -2.87 11.63 -0.08
N TYR A 160 -2.68 10.57 0.70
CA TYR A 160 -2.87 10.53 2.14
C TYR A 160 -1.75 9.70 2.78
N ASP A 161 -1.12 10.26 3.81
CA ASP A 161 -0.04 9.65 4.57
C ASP A 161 -0.55 9.21 5.97
N PRO A 162 -0.58 7.90 6.27
CA PRO A 162 -0.97 7.39 7.58
C PRO A 162 -0.11 7.84 8.77
N ALA A 163 1.15 8.22 8.54
CA ALA A 163 2.08 8.54 9.62
C ALA A 163 1.65 9.79 10.39
N ASP A 164 1.15 10.80 9.68
CA ASP A 164 0.72 12.07 10.26
C ASP A 164 -0.73 12.44 9.92
N GLY A 165 -1.42 11.62 9.14
CA GLY A 165 -2.79 11.83 8.68
C GLY A 165 -2.92 12.97 7.66
N GLN A 166 -1.82 13.46 7.11
CA GLN A 166 -1.87 14.51 6.09
C GLN A 166 -2.46 13.98 4.79
N SER A 167 -3.21 14.85 4.12
CA SER A 167 -3.67 14.62 2.76
C SER A 167 -3.64 15.89 1.95
N GLY A 168 -3.57 15.76 0.64
CA GLY A 168 -3.50 16.90 -0.25
C GLY A 168 -3.50 16.55 -1.72
N VAL A 169 -3.27 17.56 -2.55
CA VAL A 169 -2.93 17.38 -3.96
C VAL A 169 -1.42 17.17 -4.04
N TYR A 170 -1.00 16.10 -4.70
CA TYR A 170 0.39 15.83 -4.97
C TYR A 170 0.92 16.80 -6.04
N ASP A 171 1.91 17.60 -5.64
CA ASP A 171 2.65 18.51 -6.52
C ASP A 171 4.09 17.99 -6.66
N ALA A 172 4.43 17.45 -7.82
CA ALA A 172 5.75 16.87 -8.08
C ALA A 172 6.90 17.88 -7.92
N SER A 173 6.62 19.20 -8.01
CA SER A 173 7.64 20.24 -7.83
C SER A 173 7.95 20.55 -6.36
N LYS A 174 7.08 20.12 -5.43
CA LYS A 174 7.17 20.44 -4.00
C LYS A 174 7.19 19.22 -3.09
N SER A 175 6.78 18.06 -3.59
CA SER A 175 6.56 16.87 -2.79
C SER A 175 7.82 16.00 -2.70
N SER A 176 8.14 15.55 -1.49
CA SER A 176 9.28 14.70 -1.16
C SER A 176 8.93 13.21 -1.09
N ILE A 177 7.89 12.74 -1.79
CA ILE A 177 7.54 11.31 -1.81
C ILE A 177 8.73 10.51 -2.35
N ASN A 178 9.43 9.83 -1.44
CA ASN A 178 10.52 8.93 -1.76
C ASN A 178 9.94 7.57 -2.18
N PHE A 179 9.54 7.47 -3.45
CA PHE A 179 8.95 6.26 -4.01
C PHE A 179 9.95 5.10 -4.02
N SER A 180 9.58 3.99 -3.38
CA SER A 180 10.49 2.84 -3.17
C SER A 180 10.45 1.80 -4.29
N GLY A 181 9.56 1.94 -5.27
CA GLY A 181 9.51 1.02 -6.40
C GLY A 181 8.41 -0.04 -6.37
N VAL A 182 7.43 0.07 -5.45
CA VAL A 182 6.27 -0.84 -5.42
C VAL A 182 4.96 -0.05 -5.42
N ILE A 183 4.09 -0.34 -6.38
CA ILE A 183 2.75 0.27 -6.50
C ILE A 183 1.72 -0.83 -6.72
N ILE A 184 0.61 -0.76 -6.00
CA ILE A 184 -0.57 -1.57 -6.24
C ILE A 184 -1.64 -0.63 -6.77
N ARG A 185 -2.06 -0.80 -8.03
CA ARG A 185 -3.25 -0.14 -8.55
C ARG A 185 -4.47 -0.98 -8.18
N LEU A 186 -5.51 -0.34 -7.67
CA LEU A 186 -6.80 -0.93 -7.30
C LEU A 186 -7.92 -0.27 -8.11
N ASN A 187 -8.85 -1.06 -8.64
CA ASN A 187 -10.06 -0.61 -9.34
C ASN A 187 -11.28 -1.46 -9.00
#